data_AF-A0A382L7C3-F1
#
_entry.id   AF-A0A382L7C3-F1
#
_cell.length_a   1.000
_cell.length_b   1.000
_cell.length_c   1.000
_cell.angle_alpha   90.00
_cell.angle_beta   90.00
_cell.angle_gamma   90.00
#
_symmetry.space_group_name_H-M   'P 1'
#
loop_
_entity.id
_entity.type
_entity.pdbx_description
1 polymer ?
#
loop_
_entity_poly.entity_id
_entity_poly.type
_entity_poly.pdbx_seq_one_letter_code
_entity_poly.pdbx_strand_id
1 'polypeptide(L)'
;MPWTAVETTPNGEARVCCLSNTLITQPNGYPYNLKDHTLQEMFESDYMKNLRQDFLDGKKPSTCNKCWSVEEAGGKSKRILAYDMLEYTKVFDKIDYEDINPKTIQFLDLKLGNICNLKCRICGSWSSSKWAQEQLDYLKADGISKEDQKKSEHYRQLQMGQWPRKTEIFWDELENYLPGVKYFEFTGGEPMMIQ
;
A
#
# COMPACT_ATOMS: atom_id res chain seq x y z
N MET A 1 -13.54 3.78 2.56
CA MET A 1 -12.22 3.11 2.42
C MET A 1 -12.30 1.59 2.11
N PRO A 2 -13.27 1.11 1.33
CA PRO A 2 -12.88 0.54 0.01
C PRO A 2 -13.33 1.36 -1.21
N TRP A 3 -14.27 2.28 -1.00
CA TRP A 3 -14.85 3.15 -2.04
C TRP A 3 -14.03 4.37 -2.43
N THR A 4 -12.95 4.65 -1.72
CA THR A 4 -12.24 5.93 -1.87
C THR A 4 -10.73 5.82 -1.80
N ALA A 5 -10.19 4.71 -1.30
CA ALA A 5 -8.81 4.63 -0.88
C ALA A 5 -8.05 3.48 -1.55
N VAL A 6 -6.78 3.74 -1.88
CA VAL A 6 -5.76 2.73 -2.19
C VAL A 6 -4.51 3.05 -1.39
N GLU A 7 -3.89 2.02 -0.82
CA GLU A 7 -2.59 2.09 -0.17
C GLU A 7 -1.57 1.27 -0.96
N THR A 8 -0.31 1.70 -0.95
CA THR A 8 0.80 0.90 -1.46
C THR A 8 1.81 0.59 -0.38
N THR A 9 2.46 -0.57 -0.51
CA THR A 9 3.61 -0.97 0.31
C THR A 9 4.89 -0.32 -0.24
N PRO A 10 5.98 -0.27 0.56
CA PRO A 10 7.30 0.15 0.05
C PRO A 10 7.77 -0.63 -1.18
N ASN A 11 7.24 -1.83 -1.45
CA ASN A 11 7.60 -2.64 -2.61
C ASN A 11 6.70 -2.38 -3.83
N GLY A 12 5.75 -1.44 -3.74
CA GLY A 12 4.83 -1.09 -4.81
C GLY A 12 3.62 -2.00 -4.91
N GLU A 13 3.44 -2.95 -3.98
CA GLU A 13 2.25 -3.79 -3.92
C GLU A 13 1.09 -3.00 -3.32
N ALA A 14 -0.16 -3.27 -3.70
CA ALA A 14 -1.31 -2.53 -3.20
C ALA A 14 -2.07 -3.23 -2.08
N ARG A 15 -2.68 -2.43 -1.19
CA ARG A 15 -3.67 -2.84 -0.19
C ARG A 15 -4.84 -1.87 -0.16
N VAL A 16 -5.91 -2.31 0.47
CA VAL A 16 -7.12 -1.49 0.70
C VAL A 16 -6.83 -0.34 1.67
N CYS A 17 -6.00 -0.59 2.68
CA CYS A 17 -5.63 0.33 3.74
C CYS A 17 -4.34 -0.17 4.42
N CYS A 18 -3.60 0.72 5.07
CA CYS A 18 -2.37 0.36 5.80
C CYS A 18 -2.56 -0.71 6.90
N LEU A 19 -3.79 -0.90 7.40
CA LEU A 19 -4.10 -1.93 8.40
C LEU A 19 -4.46 -3.29 7.78
N SER A 20 -4.73 -3.36 6.48
CA SER A 20 -5.08 -4.60 5.79
C SER A 20 -3.96 -5.63 5.90
N ASN A 21 -4.35 -6.88 6.15
CA ASN A 21 -3.41 -8.01 6.26
C ASN A 21 -3.17 -8.71 4.92
N THR A 22 -3.90 -8.31 3.88
CA THR A 22 -3.83 -8.92 2.55
C THR A 22 -3.50 -7.86 1.51
N LEU A 23 -2.89 -8.31 0.41
CA LEU A 23 -2.68 -7.50 -0.78
C LEU A 23 -3.91 -7.54 -1.68
N ILE A 24 -4.07 -6.51 -2.51
CA ILE A 24 -5.00 -6.54 -3.64
C ILE A 24 -4.37 -7.43 -4.71
N THR A 25 -5.09 -8.48 -5.11
CA THR A 25 -4.59 -9.49 -6.04
C THR A 25 -5.35 -9.50 -7.35
N GLN A 26 -4.65 -9.88 -8.41
CA GLN A 26 -5.21 -10.22 -9.71
C GLN A 26 -6.01 -11.54 -9.62
N PRO A 27 -6.83 -11.88 -10.64
CA PRO A 27 -7.58 -13.14 -10.68
C PRO A 27 -6.73 -14.41 -10.62
N ASN A 28 -5.47 -14.33 -11.07
CA ASN A 28 -4.50 -15.43 -10.99
C ASN A 28 -3.87 -15.61 -9.59
N GLY A 29 -4.26 -14.78 -8.61
CA GLY A 29 -3.79 -14.82 -7.23
C GLY A 29 -2.50 -14.04 -6.96
N TYR A 30 -1.84 -13.50 -7.99
CA TYR A 30 -0.64 -12.67 -7.81
C TYR A 30 -1.02 -11.24 -7.40
N PRO A 31 -0.25 -10.58 -6.53
CA PRO A 31 -0.52 -9.20 -6.15
C PRO A 31 -0.38 -8.27 -7.36
N TYR A 32 -1.18 -7.21 -7.38
CA TYR A 32 -0.88 -6.06 -8.24
C TYR A 32 0.38 -5.35 -7.73
N ASN A 33 1.14 -4.75 -8.65
CA ASN A 33 2.35 -3.99 -8.32
C ASN A 33 2.52 -2.79 -9.25
N LEU A 34 2.87 -1.63 -8.70
CA LEU A 34 3.06 -0.36 -9.42
C LEU A 34 4.16 -0.38 -10.48
N LYS A 35 5.02 -1.40 -10.48
CA LYS A 35 5.99 -1.63 -11.54
C LYS A 35 5.30 -1.94 -12.88
N ASP A 36 4.23 -2.73 -12.84
CA ASP A 36 3.62 -3.34 -14.02
C ASP A 36 2.13 -2.98 -14.17
N HIS A 37 1.54 -2.26 -13.20
CA HIS A 37 0.11 -1.95 -13.12
C HIS A 37 -0.14 -0.55 -12.58
N THR A 38 -1.32 -0.02 -12.86
CA THR A 38 -1.73 1.33 -12.46
C THR A 38 -2.48 1.33 -11.13
N LEU A 39 -2.54 2.49 -10.45
CA LEU A 39 -3.38 2.66 -9.26
C LEU A 39 -4.86 2.41 -9.57
N GLN A 40 -5.30 2.81 -10.78
CA GLN A 40 -6.67 2.66 -11.21
C GLN A 40 -7.03 1.18 -11.41
N GLU A 41 -6.16 0.40 -12.05
CA GLU A 41 -6.36 -1.05 -12.23
C GLU A 41 -6.50 -1.75 -10.88
N MET A 42 -5.73 -1.34 -9.88
CA MET A 42 -5.81 -1.87 -8.53
C MET A 42 -7.13 -1.50 -7.86
N PHE A 43 -7.56 -0.24 -7.98
CA PHE A 43 -8.79 0.27 -7.38
C PHE A 43 -10.06 -0.30 -8.01
N GLU A 44 -10.02 -0.56 -9.31
CA GLU A 44 -11.10 -1.14 -10.10
C GLU A 44 -11.00 -2.67 -10.23
N SER A 45 -10.01 -3.29 -9.57
CA SER A 45 -9.81 -4.73 -9.62
C SER A 45 -11.04 -5.50 -9.13
N ASP A 46 -11.19 -6.73 -9.62
CA ASP A 46 -12.26 -7.62 -9.16
C ASP A 46 -12.13 -7.95 -7.66
N TYR A 47 -10.91 -7.95 -7.13
CA TYR A 47 -10.67 -8.00 -5.68
C TYR A 47 -11.39 -6.87 -4.94
N MET A 48 -11.23 -5.62 -5.40
CA MET A 48 -11.85 -4.46 -4.76
C MET A 48 -13.36 -4.42 -4.97
N LYS A 49 -13.87 -4.83 -6.14
CA LYS A 49 -15.31 -4.97 -6.39
C LYS A 49 -15.94 -6.00 -5.46
N ASN A 50 -15.35 -7.18 -5.34
CA ASN A 50 -15.82 -8.24 -4.45
C ASN A 50 -15.80 -7.79 -2.99
N LEU A 51 -14.75 -7.06 -2.59
CA LEU A 51 -14.67 -6.49 -1.25
C LEU A 51 -15.82 -5.52 -0.99
N ARG A 52 -16.10 -4.60 -1.91
CA ARG A 52 -17.22 -3.65 -1.80
C ARG A 52 -18.56 -4.39 -1.74
N GLN A 53 -18.75 -5.40 -2.58
CA GLN A 53 -19.95 -6.23 -2.56
C GLN A 53 -20.12 -6.95 -1.21
N ASP A 54 -19.04 -7.51 -0.65
CA ASP A 54 -19.14 -8.19 0.66
C ASP A 54 -19.58 -7.23 1.77
N PHE A 55 -19.15 -5.96 1.72
CA PHE A 55 -19.64 -4.93 2.65
C PHE A 55 -21.13 -4.63 2.44
N LEU A 56 -21.61 -4.55 1.20
CA LEU A 56 -23.04 -4.36 0.89
C LEU A 56 -23.89 -5.55 1.33
N ASP A 57 -23.35 -6.76 1.23
CA ASP A 57 -23.98 -7.99 1.71
C ASP A 57 -23.96 -8.10 3.25
N GLY A 58 -23.42 -7.12 3.97
CA GLY A 58 -23.32 -7.12 5.43
C GLY A 58 -22.31 -8.11 6.00
N LYS A 59 -21.38 -8.62 5.17
CA LYS A 59 -20.33 -9.55 5.60
C LYS A 59 -19.20 -8.79 6.32
N LYS A 60 -18.33 -9.57 6.98
CA LYS A 60 -17.09 -9.09 7.60
C LYS A 60 -15.86 -9.62 6.85
N PRO A 61 -15.41 -8.96 5.77
CA PRO A 61 -14.23 -9.37 5.01
C PRO A 61 -12.99 -9.53 5.89
N SER A 62 -12.22 -10.60 5.66
CA SER A 62 -11.04 -10.94 6.44
C SER A 62 -9.91 -9.90 6.34
N THR A 63 -9.82 -9.20 5.20
CA THR A 63 -8.87 -8.09 5.01
C THR A 63 -9.04 -6.98 6.05
N CYS A 64 -10.26 -6.81 6.58
CA CYS A 64 -10.61 -5.79 7.57
C CYS A 64 -10.61 -6.30 9.02
N ASN A 65 -10.11 -7.51 9.29
CA ASN A 65 -10.14 -8.15 10.62
C ASN A 65 -9.62 -7.26 11.75
N LYS A 66 -8.56 -6.46 11.53
CA LYS A 66 -8.07 -5.52 12.56
C LYS A 66 -9.12 -4.48 12.97
N CYS A 67 -9.92 -4.00 12.01
CA CYS A 67 -11.01 -3.08 12.33
C CYS A 67 -12.11 -3.78 13.12
N TRP A 68 -12.46 -5.01 12.74
CA TRP A 68 -13.46 -5.83 13.44
C TRP A 68 -13.06 -6.11 14.88
N SER A 69 -11.80 -6.50 15.13
CA SER A 69 -11.31 -6.72 16.49
C SER A 69 -11.38 -5.48 17.37
N VAL A 70 -11.10 -4.29 16.81
CA VAL A 70 -11.21 -3.02 17.56
C VAL A 70 -12.67 -2.69 17.86
N GLU A 71 -13.57 -2.87 16.90
CA GLU A 71 -15.00 -2.61 17.05
C GLU A 71 -15.66 -3.56 18.06
N GLU A 72 -15.29 -4.85 18.03
CA GLU A 72 -15.77 -5.86 18.99
C GLU A 72 -15.28 -5.60 20.41
N ALA A 73 -14.11 -4.98 20.56
CA ALA A 73 -13.60 -4.50 21.84
C ALA A 73 -14.25 -3.18 22.31
N GLY A 74 -15.22 -2.63 21.57
CA GLY A 74 -15.91 -1.39 21.88
C GLY A 74 -15.19 -0.11 21.44
N GLY A 75 -14.10 -0.23 20.66
CA GLY A 75 -13.35 0.89 20.11
C GLY A 75 -13.86 1.37 18.76
N LYS A 76 -13.39 2.55 18.32
CA LYS A 76 -13.58 3.03 16.94
C LYS A 76 -12.44 2.54 16.05
N SER A 77 -12.75 1.78 15.01
CA SER A 77 -11.74 1.34 14.04
C SER A 77 -11.22 2.49 13.18
N LYS A 78 -10.06 2.30 12.52
CA LYS A 78 -9.55 3.26 11.53
C LYS A 78 -10.57 3.56 10.42
N ARG A 79 -11.40 2.58 10.04
CA ARG A 79 -12.47 2.78 9.04
C ARG A 79 -13.51 3.79 9.51
N ILE A 80 -13.98 3.65 10.75
CA ILE A 80 -14.94 4.59 11.37
C ILE A 80 -14.29 5.96 11.58
N LEU A 81 -13.04 5.99 12.08
CA LEU A 81 -12.32 7.25 12.29
C LEU A 81 -12.06 8.00 10.97
N ALA A 82 -11.70 7.29 9.89
CA ALA A 82 -11.51 7.90 8.58
C ALA A 82 -12.82 8.46 8.02
N TYR A 83 -13.96 7.78 8.25
CA TYR A 83 -15.28 8.31 7.92
C TYR A 83 -15.56 9.60 8.70
N ASP A 84 -15.42 9.57 10.03
CA ASP A 84 -15.64 10.72 10.91
C ASP A 84 -14.71 11.91 10.57
N MET A 85 -13.47 11.64 10.13
CA MET A 85 -12.46 12.66 9.89
C MET A 85 -12.47 13.24 8.49
N LEU A 86 -12.75 12.44 7.46
CA LEU A 86 -12.54 12.83 6.05
C LEU A 86 -13.85 12.98 5.30
N GLU A 87 -14.85 12.15 5.61
CA GLU A 87 -16.15 12.23 4.95
C GLU A 87 -17.10 13.16 5.71
N TYR A 88 -17.24 12.98 7.03
CA TYR A 88 -18.13 13.80 7.84
C TYR A 88 -17.71 15.28 7.87
N THR A 89 -16.41 15.56 7.80
CA THR A 89 -15.86 16.93 7.66
C THR A 89 -15.92 17.47 6.23
N LYS A 90 -16.43 16.70 5.28
CA LYS A 90 -16.59 17.04 3.86
C LYS A 90 -15.27 17.32 3.12
N VAL A 91 -14.19 16.64 3.49
CA VAL A 91 -12.95 16.63 2.69
C VAL A 91 -13.16 15.81 1.41
N PHE A 92 -13.86 14.69 1.52
CA PHE A 92 -14.24 13.88 0.37
C PHE A 92 -15.48 14.43 -0.34
N ASP A 93 -15.48 14.32 -1.67
CA ASP A 93 -16.66 14.41 -2.50
C ASP A 93 -17.64 13.31 -2.09
N LYS A 94 -18.94 13.54 -2.35
CA LYS A 94 -20.01 12.60 -2.00
C LYS A 94 -19.70 11.19 -2.52
N ILE A 95 -19.70 10.22 -1.62
CA ILE A 95 -19.46 8.81 -1.92
C ILE A 95 -20.79 8.12 -2.15
N ASP A 96 -20.92 7.42 -3.28
CA ASP A 96 -22.00 6.46 -3.48
C ASP A 96 -21.53 5.08 -3.00
N TYR A 97 -22.05 4.65 -1.86
CA TYR A 97 -21.68 3.37 -1.26
C TYR A 97 -22.33 2.17 -1.97
N GLU A 98 -23.38 2.39 -2.75
CA GLU A 98 -24.03 1.33 -3.53
C GLU A 98 -23.26 1.01 -4.82
N ASP A 99 -22.39 1.92 -5.27
CA ASP A 99 -21.53 1.70 -6.43
C ASP A 99 -20.34 0.80 -6.07
N ILE A 100 -20.32 -0.44 -6.55
CA ILE A 100 -19.20 -1.36 -6.35
C ILE A 100 -17.99 -1.07 -7.27
N ASN A 101 -18.11 -0.15 -8.22
CA ASN A 101 -17.10 0.19 -9.21
C ASN A 101 -16.81 1.71 -9.31
N PRO A 102 -16.54 2.38 -8.17
CA PRO A 102 -16.21 3.79 -8.18
C PRO A 102 -14.93 4.04 -8.97
N LYS A 103 -14.92 5.13 -9.73
CA LYS A 103 -13.82 5.50 -10.63
C LYS A 103 -12.85 6.51 -10.03
N THR A 104 -13.24 7.19 -8.95
CA THR A 104 -12.45 8.27 -8.39
C THR A 104 -11.75 7.81 -7.11
N ILE A 105 -10.42 7.82 -7.12
CA ILE A 105 -9.60 7.64 -5.91
C ILE A 105 -9.54 8.99 -5.20
N GLN A 106 -10.08 9.06 -3.99
CA GLN A 106 -10.09 10.29 -3.19
C GLN A 106 -9.00 10.31 -2.11
N PHE A 107 -8.53 9.14 -1.68
CA PHE A 107 -7.46 8.96 -0.71
C PHE A 107 -6.38 8.05 -1.29
N LEU A 108 -5.17 8.58 -1.40
CA LEU A 108 -4.01 7.80 -1.79
C LEU A 108 -2.97 7.81 -0.65
N ASP A 109 -2.67 6.62 -0.10
CA ASP A 109 -1.54 6.39 0.84
C ASP A 109 -0.41 5.71 0.06
N LEU A 110 0.59 6.51 -0.31
CA LEU A 110 1.66 6.08 -1.17
C LEU A 110 2.95 5.89 -0.36
N LYS A 111 3.41 4.63 -0.27
CA LYS A 111 4.73 4.29 0.29
C LYS A 111 5.74 4.19 -0.84
N LEU A 112 6.48 5.28 -1.05
CA LEU A 112 7.40 5.39 -2.17
C LEU A 112 8.73 4.68 -1.92
N GLY A 113 8.74 3.37 -2.09
CA GLY A 113 9.98 2.62 -2.00
C GLY A 113 10.48 2.46 -0.56
N ASN A 114 11.66 1.86 -0.45
CA ASN A 114 12.41 1.76 0.81
C ASN A 114 13.75 2.51 0.76
N ILE A 115 14.01 3.27 -0.30
CA ILE A 115 15.24 4.07 -0.42
C ILE A 115 15.24 5.11 0.69
N CYS A 116 16.25 5.08 1.56
CA CYS A 116 16.29 5.90 2.76
C CYS A 116 17.73 6.37 3.02
N ASN A 117 17.95 7.63 3.42
CA ASN A 117 19.26 8.05 3.92
C ASN A 117 19.43 7.70 5.41
N LEU A 118 18.31 7.54 6.11
CA LEU A 118 18.24 7.30 7.55
C LEU A 118 18.14 5.79 7.85
N LYS A 119 18.55 5.42 9.07
CA LYS A 119 18.50 4.05 9.59
C LYS A 119 17.77 4.00 10.94
N CYS A 120 16.48 4.34 10.91
CA CYS A 120 15.65 4.47 12.11
C CYS A 120 15.48 3.12 12.83
N ARG A 121 15.58 3.09 14.17
CA ARG A 121 15.49 1.86 14.99
C ARG A 121 14.16 1.09 14.87
N ILE A 122 13.09 1.77 14.47
CA ILE A 122 11.75 1.18 14.29
C ILE A 122 11.56 0.53 12.91
N CYS A 123 12.48 0.80 11.97
CA CYS A 123 12.43 0.29 10.61
C CYS A 123 13.15 -1.06 10.51
N GLY A 124 12.86 -1.80 9.44
CA GLY A 124 13.60 -3.00 9.05
C GLY A 124 13.93 -2.97 7.56
N SER A 125 14.42 -4.08 7.02
CA SER A 125 14.82 -4.17 5.60
C SER A 125 13.66 -3.90 4.63
N TRP A 126 12.41 -4.11 5.05
CA TRP A 126 11.23 -3.84 4.23
C TRP A 126 10.90 -2.35 4.07
N SER A 127 11.47 -1.47 4.90
CA SER A 127 11.19 -0.02 4.88
C SER A 127 12.43 0.87 4.82
N SER A 128 13.63 0.28 4.85
CA SER A 128 14.90 1.01 4.71
C SER A 128 15.94 0.20 3.97
N SER A 129 16.45 0.77 2.87
CA SER A 129 17.54 0.21 2.08
C SER A 129 18.86 0.15 2.86
N LYS A 130 19.06 1.04 3.85
CA LYS A 130 20.23 0.99 4.76
C LYS A 130 20.20 -0.23 5.66
N TRP A 131 19.04 -0.52 6.26
CA TRP A 131 18.86 -1.75 7.04
C TRP A 131 18.99 -3.00 6.17
N ALA A 132 18.43 -2.99 4.96
CA ALA A 132 18.58 -4.10 4.03
C ALA A 132 20.05 -4.37 3.67
N GLN A 133 20.82 -3.31 3.36
CA GLN A 133 22.24 -3.44 3.06
C GLN A 133 23.05 -3.96 4.26
N GLU A 134 22.80 -3.44 5.47
CA GLU A 134 23.50 -3.89 6.68
C GLU A 134 23.26 -5.38 6.97
N GLN A 135 22.03 -5.87 6.76
CA GLN A 135 21.74 -7.30 6.90
C GLN A 135 22.49 -8.15 5.88
N LEU A 136 22.64 -7.67 4.64
CA LEU A 136 23.46 -8.35 3.63
C LEU A 136 24.95 -8.34 4.01
N ASP A 137 25.44 -7.25 4.60
CA ASP A 137 26.81 -7.15 5.08
C ASP A 137 27.07 -8.12 6.26
N TYR A 138 26.10 -8.32 7.15
CA TYR A 138 26.18 -9.37 8.19
C TYR A 138 26.21 -10.77 7.58
N LEU A 139 25.32 -11.10 6.65
CA LEU A 139 25.36 -12.40 5.96
C LEU A 139 26.71 -12.65 5.28
N LYS A 140 27.29 -11.61 4.68
CA LYS A 140 28.63 -11.69 4.09
C LYS A 140 29.71 -11.95 5.14
N ALA A 141 29.64 -11.30 6.30
CA ALA A 141 30.58 -11.52 7.40
C ALA A 141 30.48 -12.94 7.98
N ASP A 142 29.27 -13.52 7.98
CA ASP A 142 29.00 -14.91 8.38
C ASP A 142 29.44 -15.94 7.32
N GLY A 143 30.06 -15.51 6.22
CA GLY A 143 30.58 -16.39 5.18
C GLY A 143 29.53 -16.88 4.18
N ILE A 144 28.31 -16.34 4.20
CA ILE A 144 27.26 -16.70 3.23
C ILE A 144 27.66 -16.22 1.84
N SER A 145 27.55 -17.11 0.85
CA SER A 145 27.89 -16.82 -0.54
C SER A 145 27.02 -15.69 -1.11
N LYS A 146 27.54 -14.98 -2.11
CA LYS A 146 26.75 -13.94 -2.81
C LYS A 146 25.48 -14.53 -3.46
N GLU A 147 25.52 -15.78 -3.91
CA GLU A 147 24.35 -16.43 -4.52
C GLU A 147 23.26 -16.70 -3.49
N ASP A 148 23.63 -17.09 -2.28
CA ASP A 148 22.67 -17.33 -1.21
C ASP A 148 22.16 -16.03 -0.59
N GLN A 149 22.99 -14.99 -0.52
CA GLN A 149 22.53 -13.65 -0.15
C GLN A 149 21.43 -13.14 -1.10
N LYS A 150 21.52 -13.41 -2.40
CA LYS A 150 20.49 -13.02 -3.39
C LYS A 150 19.14 -13.72 -3.16
N LYS A 151 19.12 -14.85 -2.45
CA LYS A 151 17.90 -15.58 -2.07
C LYS A 151 17.29 -15.05 -0.77
N SER A 152 18.00 -14.18 -0.03
CA SER A 152 17.52 -13.61 1.22
C SER A 152 16.39 -12.61 1.01
N GLU A 153 15.53 -12.49 2.02
CA GLU A 153 14.46 -11.50 2.04
C GLU A 153 15.02 -10.07 1.99
N HIS A 154 16.17 -9.80 2.63
CA HIS A 154 16.79 -8.48 2.62
C HIS A 154 17.21 -8.05 1.21
N TYR A 155 17.74 -8.98 0.41
CA TYR A 155 18.06 -8.71 -0.98
C TYR A 155 16.79 -8.45 -1.80
N ARG A 156 15.74 -9.26 -1.61
CA ARG A 156 14.45 -9.05 -2.26
C ARG A 156 13.89 -7.67 -1.98
N GLN A 157 13.86 -7.27 -0.70
CA GLN A 157 13.36 -5.98 -0.26
C GLN A 157 14.20 -4.83 -0.84
N LEU A 158 15.53 -4.96 -0.89
CA LEU A 158 16.40 -3.97 -1.50
C LEU A 158 16.11 -3.79 -3.00
N GLN A 159 15.80 -4.87 -3.72
CA GLN A 159 15.50 -4.82 -5.15
C GLN A 159 14.11 -4.28 -5.46
N MET A 160 13.11 -4.71 -4.69
CA MET A 160 11.71 -4.32 -4.88
C MET A 160 11.46 -2.88 -4.44
N GLY A 161 12.02 -2.44 -3.30
CA GLY A 161 11.82 -1.07 -2.81
C GLY A 161 12.49 0.03 -3.62
N GLN A 162 13.19 -0.32 -4.70
CA GLN A 162 13.72 0.63 -5.70
C GLN A 162 12.77 0.82 -6.89
N TRP A 163 11.56 0.22 -6.87
CA TRP A 163 10.59 0.33 -7.96
C TRP A 163 10.32 1.76 -8.45
N PRO A 164 10.30 2.84 -7.61
CA PRO A 164 10.00 4.18 -8.11
C PRO A 164 11.05 4.72 -9.10
N ARG A 165 12.27 4.16 -9.08
CA ARG A 165 13.36 4.50 -10.01
C ARG A 165 13.41 3.62 -11.25
N LYS A 166 12.57 2.59 -11.31
CA LYS A 166 12.62 1.55 -12.34
C LYS A 166 11.43 1.59 -13.30
N THR A 167 10.47 2.49 -13.08
CA THR A 167 9.29 2.66 -13.94
C THR A 167 8.94 4.13 -14.06
N GLU A 168 8.73 4.60 -15.29
CA GLU A 168 8.22 5.94 -15.59
C GLU A 168 6.68 5.95 -15.65
N ILE A 169 6.06 4.79 -15.94
CA ILE A 169 4.60 4.60 -16.08
C ILE A 169 3.86 5.16 -14.88
N PHE A 170 4.35 4.87 -13.66
CA PHE A 170 3.72 5.36 -12.44
C PHE A 170 3.68 6.89 -12.37
N TRP A 171 4.76 7.57 -12.77
CA TRP A 171 4.86 9.03 -12.66
C TRP A 171 3.99 9.73 -13.69
N ASP A 172 3.98 9.22 -14.92
CA ASP A 172 3.13 9.73 -16.01
C ASP A 172 1.64 9.60 -15.66
N GLU A 173 1.26 8.51 -15.01
CA GLU A 173 -0.13 8.26 -14.66
C GLU A 173 -0.58 8.94 -13.36
N LEU A 174 0.34 9.19 -12.42
CA LEU A 174 0.01 9.82 -11.15
C LEU A 174 -0.71 11.16 -11.38
N GLU A 175 -0.24 11.95 -12.35
CA GLU A 175 -0.84 13.24 -12.72
C GLU A 175 -2.31 13.11 -13.13
N ASN A 176 -2.71 12.00 -13.74
CA ASN A 176 -4.10 11.76 -14.15
C ASN A 176 -5.03 11.52 -12.94
N TYR A 177 -4.50 11.02 -11.82
CA TYR A 177 -5.29 10.69 -10.63
C TYR A 177 -5.37 11.84 -9.63
N LEU A 178 -4.33 12.68 -9.56
CA LEU A 178 -4.23 13.78 -8.60
C LEU A 178 -5.46 14.72 -8.57
N PRO A 179 -6.16 15.04 -9.69
CA PRO A 179 -7.35 15.88 -9.64
C PRO A 179 -8.50 15.31 -8.78
N GLY A 180 -8.59 13.98 -8.67
CA GLY A 180 -9.59 13.29 -7.84
C GLY A 180 -9.18 13.12 -6.37
N VAL A 181 -7.87 13.14 -6.09
CA VAL A 181 -7.31 12.90 -4.77
C VAL A 181 -7.53 14.12 -3.88
N LYS A 182 -8.27 13.96 -2.79
CA LYS A 182 -8.53 15.01 -1.77
C LYS A 182 -7.61 14.90 -0.58
N TYR A 183 -7.12 13.70 -0.31
CA TYR A 183 -6.25 13.42 0.82
C TYR A 183 -5.10 12.53 0.36
N PHE A 184 -3.88 12.99 0.56
CA PHE A 184 -2.68 12.32 0.06
C PHE A 184 -1.71 12.12 1.22
N GLU A 185 -1.45 10.86 1.55
CA GLU A 185 -0.42 10.47 2.52
C GLU A 185 0.81 10.00 1.78
N PHE A 186 1.93 10.66 2.07
CA PHE A 186 3.20 10.41 1.41
C PHE A 186 4.20 9.89 2.42
N THR A 187 4.50 8.59 2.34
CA THR A 187 5.39 7.90 3.31
C THR A 187 6.32 6.91 2.58
N GLY A 188 7.06 6.10 3.32
CA GLY A 188 7.95 5.07 2.75
C GLY A 188 9.34 5.60 2.40
N GLY A 189 10.39 4.95 2.93
CA GLY A 189 11.77 5.40 2.73
C GLY A 189 11.97 6.86 3.12
N GLU A 190 12.74 7.57 2.30
CA GLU A 190 12.86 9.02 2.28
C GLU A 190 12.31 9.54 0.94
N PRO A 191 11.03 9.94 0.88
CA PRO A 191 10.34 10.14 -0.40
C PRO A 191 10.99 11.17 -1.33
N MET A 192 11.73 12.13 -0.78
CA MET A 192 12.41 13.19 -1.55
C MET A 192 13.76 12.74 -2.17
N MET A 193 14.19 11.49 -1.94
CA MET A 193 15.42 10.95 -2.51
C MET A 193 15.20 10.18 -3.82
N ILE A 194 14.00 10.18 -4.34
CA ILE A 194 13.67 9.45 -5.55
C ILE A 194 14.04 10.35 -6.73
N GLN A 195 15.05 9.88 -7.47
CA GLN A 195 15.66 10.49 -8.64
C GLN A 195 15.77 9.42 -9.72
#